data_AF-A0A971LC24-F1
#
_entry.id   AF-A0A971LC24-F1
#
_cell.length_a   1.000
_cell.length_b   1.000
_cell.length_c   1.000
_cell.angle_alpha   90.00
_cell.angle_beta   90.00
_cell.angle_gamma   90.00
#
_symmetry.space_group_name_H-M   'P 1'
#
loop_
_entity.id
_entity.type
_entity.pdbx_description
1 polymer ?
#
loop_
_entity_poly.entity_id
_entity_poly.type
_entity_poly.pdbx_seq_one_letter_code
_entity_poly.pdbx_strand_id
1 'polypeptide(L)'
;MPEQPLVLSRGMTIVPVGNLQEQLSFLGFPLMLVDNIFGDKTEAAVRQFQAGAGLEPTGVVDGETWRRMFGGEPLSAELSKTGEGDRKQETNSPQLFIRIVLSLRRLLLFEDDNLVANYPVAIGKPTTPTPAGEFMIIDKLLNPGGVFGTRWMAFTERRHGIHGTNQPDCIGYAVSNGCVRMFNENVEELFDRVSVGTRVIVETGAVIPPGGDYVVQPGDTLYLIALRFDTTVEALMRVNNLTSDLIFPGQILQIAGAVPPSPIQFLTISVSPGDTLFFLAQRYNTTVEAIMRANDLNQDIIYPGQILLIPATGVL
;
A
#
# COMPACT_ATOMS: atom_id res chain seq x y z
N MET A 1 28.94 2.65 -3.61
CA MET A 1 29.20 2.50 -2.16
C MET A 1 28.25 1.43 -1.66
N PRO A 2 28.55 0.65 -0.61
CA PRO A 2 27.54 -0.26 -0.06
C PRO A 2 26.33 0.60 0.34
N GLU A 3 25.16 0.27 -0.19
CA GLU A 3 23.93 0.98 0.13
C GLU A 3 23.68 0.89 1.63
N GLN A 4 23.42 2.03 2.26
CA GLN A 4 23.14 2.05 3.70
C GLN A 4 21.78 1.41 3.97
N PRO A 5 21.64 0.56 4.99
CA PRO A 5 20.34 -0.03 5.32
C PRO A 5 19.37 1.04 5.84
N LEU A 6 18.10 0.91 5.45
CA LEU A 6 17.00 1.66 6.03
C LEU A 6 16.89 1.31 7.51
N VAL A 7 16.99 2.34 8.35
CA VAL A 7 16.82 2.21 9.80
C VAL A 7 15.41 2.63 10.17
N LEU A 8 14.64 1.75 10.81
CA LEU A 8 13.29 2.10 11.29
C LEU A 8 13.33 2.49 12.77
N SER A 9 12.73 3.63 13.11
CA SER A 9 12.71 4.15 14.48
C SER A 9 11.43 4.93 14.78
N ARG A 10 11.24 5.27 16.06
CA ARG A 10 10.10 6.07 16.54
C ARG A 10 9.88 7.33 15.68
N GLY A 11 8.62 7.61 15.35
CA GLY A 11 8.19 8.78 14.58
C GLY A 11 8.08 8.55 13.07
N MET A 12 8.58 7.42 12.56
CA MET A 12 8.42 7.09 11.13
C MET A 12 7.00 6.65 10.78
N THR A 13 6.52 7.07 9.60
CA THR A 13 5.16 6.80 9.09
C THR A 13 5.15 6.16 7.68
N ILE A 14 6.19 5.40 7.33
CA ILE A 14 6.36 4.78 6.00
C ILE A 14 5.82 3.34 5.96
N VAL A 15 5.53 2.82 4.77
CA VAL A 15 4.92 1.48 4.60
C VAL A 15 5.73 0.34 5.25
N PRO A 16 7.08 0.31 5.19
CA PRO A 16 7.87 -0.70 5.89
C PRO A 16 7.63 -0.77 7.40
N VAL A 17 7.12 0.29 8.04
CA VAL A 17 6.75 0.25 9.46
C VAL A 17 5.54 -0.67 9.70
N GLY A 18 4.52 -0.67 8.83
CA GLY A 18 3.41 -1.60 8.98
C GLY A 18 3.82 -3.03 8.68
N ASN A 19 4.75 -3.24 7.75
CA ASN A 19 5.33 -4.55 7.53
C ASN A 19 6.17 -5.04 8.73
N LEU A 20 6.89 -4.15 9.41
CA LEU A 20 7.55 -4.44 10.68
C LEU A 20 6.53 -4.84 11.76
N GLN A 21 5.45 -4.07 11.93
CA GLN A 21 4.38 -4.38 12.87
C GLN A 21 3.73 -5.74 12.56
N GLU A 22 3.51 -6.05 11.28
CA GLU A 22 3.01 -7.36 10.85
C GLU A 22 3.99 -8.49 11.17
N GLN A 23 5.29 -8.30 10.89
CA GLN A 23 6.32 -9.29 11.21
C GLN A 23 6.42 -9.54 12.72
N LEU A 24 6.37 -8.48 13.53
CA LEU A 24 6.34 -8.59 14.99
C LEU A 24 5.09 -9.36 15.47
N SER A 25 3.93 -9.09 14.89
CA SER A 25 2.71 -9.84 15.19
C SER A 25 2.83 -11.32 14.81
N PHE A 26 3.41 -11.62 13.64
CA PHE A 26 3.71 -12.99 13.21
C PHE A 26 4.65 -13.72 14.18
N LEU A 27 5.62 -13.01 14.75
CA LEU A 27 6.55 -13.53 15.76
C LEU A 27 5.93 -13.63 17.17
N GLY A 28 4.64 -13.34 17.33
CA GLY A 28 3.91 -13.49 18.58
C GLY A 28 3.98 -12.28 19.52
N PHE A 29 4.50 -11.14 19.06
CA PHE A 29 4.48 -9.91 19.85
C PHE A 29 3.09 -9.26 19.76
N PRO A 30 2.45 -8.95 20.89
CA PRO A 30 1.09 -8.41 20.91
C PRO A 30 1.09 -6.96 20.44
N LEU A 31 0.79 -6.74 19.17
CA LEU A 31 0.54 -5.41 18.61
C LEU A 31 -0.95 -5.20 18.45
N MET A 32 -1.45 -4.09 18.99
CA MET A 32 -2.89 -3.78 18.93
C MET A 32 -3.32 -3.17 17.60
N LEU A 33 -2.39 -2.65 16.79
CA LEU A 33 -2.70 -2.02 15.51
C LEU A 33 -1.51 -2.11 14.54
N VAL A 34 -1.82 -2.37 13.27
CA VAL A 34 -0.88 -2.26 12.13
C VAL A 34 -1.33 -1.06 11.29
N ASP A 35 -0.67 0.07 11.50
CA ASP A 35 -1.06 1.42 11.06
C ASP A 35 0.03 2.17 10.29
N ASN A 36 1.18 1.52 10.04
CA ASN A 36 2.38 2.16 9.46
C ASN A 36 3.02 3.24 10.36
N ILE A 37 2.70 3.30 11.66
CA ILE A 37 3.23 4.31 12.59
C ILE A 37 4.17 3.67 13.60
N PHE A 38 5.41 4.15 13.64
CA PHE A 38 6.39 3.68 14.61
C PHE A 38 6.20 4.46 15.91
N GLY A 39 5.19 4.07 16.69
CA GLY A 39 4.91 4.63 18.01
C GLY A 39 5.55 3.85 19.16
N ASP A 40 5.20 4.25 20.38
CA ASP A 40 5.73 3.71 21.64
C ASP A 40 5.57 2.18 21.77
N LYS A 41 4.44 1.65 21.31
CA LYS A 41 4.17 0.20 21.33
C LYS A 41 5.04 -0.56 20.33
N THR A 42 5.21 -0.02 19.13
CA THR A 42 6.11 -0.60 18.12
C THR A 42 7.54 -0.63 18.65
N GLU A 43 8.01 0.47 19.25
CA GLU A 43 9.34 0.53 19.85
C GLU A 43 9.50 -0.48 21.00
N ALA A 44 8.53 -0.57 21.91
CA ALA A 44 8.58 -1.51 23.01
C ALA A 44 8.64 -2.97 22.51
N ALA A 45 7.88 -3.31 21.47
CA ALA A 45 7.92 -4.63 20.84
C ALA A 45 9.28 -4.91 20.18
N VAL A 46 9.89 -3.92 19.51
CA VAL A 46 11.25 -4.04 18.95
C VAL A 46 12.28 -4.28 20.06
N ARG A 47 12.23 -3.54 21.18
CA ARG A 47 13.12 -3.76 22.34
C ARG A 47 12.96 -5.17 22.90
N GLN A 48 11.72 -5.65 23.01
CA GLN A 48 11.45 -7.01 23.51
C GLN A 48 11.99 -8.07 22.55
N PHE A 49 11.81 -7.90 21.24
CA PHE A 49 12.40 -8.77 20.23
C PHE A 49 13.92 -8.79 20.34
N GLN A 50 14.57 -7.62 20.38
CA GLN A 50 16.02 -7.50 20.47
C GLN A 50 16.57 -8.23 21.71
N ALA A 51 15.99 -7.99 22.89
CA ALA A 51 16.38 -8.68 24.11
C ALA A 51 16.24 -10.21 23.99
N GLY A 52 15.15 -10.70 23.40
CA GLY A 52 14.94 -12.13 23.17
C GLY A 52 15.88 -12.73 22.11
N ALA A 53 16.35 -11.92 21.17
CA ALA A 53 17.27 -12.31 20.11
C ALA A 53 18.75 -12.20 20.50
N GLY A 54 19.06 -11.71 21.70
CA GLY A 54 20.44 -11.47 22.18
C GLY A 54 21.09 -10.21 21.60
N LEU A 55 20.29 -9.25 21.13
CA LEU A 55 20.72 -7.94 20.63
C LEU A 55 20.55 -6.88 21.73
N GLU A 56 21.30 -5.78 21.62
CA GLU A 56 21.08 -4.60 22.46
C GLU A 56 19.65 -4.05 22.21
N PRO A 57 18.83 -3.86 23.26
CA PRO A 57 17.43 -3.48 23.11
C PRO A 57 17.28 -1.97 22.87
N THR A 58 17.80 -1.48 21.75
CA THR A 58 17.82 -0.06 21.36
C THR A 58 16.44 0.49 20.99
N GLY A 59 15.50 -0.37 20.58
CA GLY A 59 14.19 0.02 20.04
C GLY A 59 14.24 0.50 18.59
N VAL A 60 15.41 0.42 17.95
CA VAL A 60 15.64 0.80 16.56
C VAL A 60 15.87 -0.45 15.73
N VAL A 61 15.22 -0.55 14.57
CA VAL A 61 15.45 -1.65 13.62
C VAL A 61 16.53 -1.22 12.64
N ASP A 62 17.78 -1.54 12.99
CA ASP A 62 18.93 -1.43 12.09
C ASP A 62 19.10 -2.70 11.24
N GLY A 63 20.14 -2.75 10.41
CA GLY A 63 20.39 -3.89 9.52
C GLY A 63 20.58 -5.22 10.25
N GLU A 64 21.14 -5.22 11.46
CA GLU A 64 21.33 -6.45 12.24
C GLU A 64 20.01 -6.93 12.86
N THR A 65 19.25 -6.00 13.46
CA THR A 65 17.90 -6.28 13.94
C THR A 65 17.01 -6.80 12.81
N TRP A 66 17.11 -6.20 11.62
CA TRP A 66 16.39 -6.63 10.42
C TRP A 66 16.74 -8.06 10.03
N ARG A 67 18.03 -8.36 9.82
CA ARG A 67 18.48 -9.71 9.45
C ARG A 67 18.02 -10.75 10.45
N ARG A 68 18.04 -10.40 11.74
CA ARG A 68 17.60 -11.33 12.78
C ARG A 68 16.08 -11.54 12.81
N MET A 69 15.31 -10.50 12.50
CA MET A 69 13.84 -10.52 12.57
C MET A 69 13.18 -11.08 11.30
N PHE A 70 13.70 -10.70 10.13
CA PHE A 70 13.15 -11.06 8.83
C PHE A 70 13.87 -12.26 8.20
N GLY A 71 15.12 -12.54 8.59
CA GLY A 71 15.91 -13.62 7.97
C GLY A 71 16.38 -13.30 6.54
N GLY A 72 16.44 -12.01 6.18
CA GLY A 72 16.87 -11.52 4.88
C GLY A 72 17.57 -10.17 4.98
N GLU A 73 17.94 -9.59 3.84
CA GLU A 73 18.66 -8.32 3.80
C GLU A 73 17.73 -7.11 4.06
N PRO A 74 18.22 -6.06 4.73
CA PRO A 74 17.45 -4.84 4.96
C PRO A 74 17.19 -4.07 3.67
N LEU A 75 16.04 -3.38 3.63
CA LEU A 75 15.75 -2.40 2.58
C LEU A 75 16.84 -1.31 2.55
N SER A 76 17.11 -0.73 1.38
CA SER A 76 18.08 0.36 1.23
C SER A 76 17.53 1.68 1.77
N ALA A 77 18.33 2.51 2.42
CA ALA A 77 17.95 3.86 2.87
C ALA A 77 17.80 4.84 1.69
N GLU A 78 18.59 4.63 0.64
CA GLU A 78 18.56 5.42 -0.58
C GLU A 78 17.53 4.83 -1.53
N LEU A 79 16.71 5.68 -2.16
CA LEU A 79 15.85 5.29 -3.26
C LEU A 79 16.49 5.82 -4.55
N SER A 80 16.51 5.01 -5.61
CA SER A 80 17.06 5.46 -6.88
C SER A 80 16.13 6.52 -7.50
N LYS A 81 16.43 7.79 -7.24
CA LYS A 81 15.80 8.94 -7.91
C LYS A 81 16.47 9.19 -9.25
N THR A 82 16.37 8.26 -10.19
CA THR A 82 16.94 8.46 -11.53
C THR A 82 15.97 8.03 -12.62
N GLY A 83 15.16 9.00 -13.04
CA GLY A 83 14.51 9.05 -14.37
C GLY A 83 15.09 10.13 -15.30
N GLU A 84 16.13 10.86 -14.87
CA GLU A 84 16.68 12.03 -15.59
C GLU A 84 18.16 11.93 -16.01
N GLY A 85 18.89 10.88 -15.62
CA GLY A 85 20.25 10.63 -16.11
C GLY A 85 20.28 9.39 -16.99
N ASP A 86 20.71 9.53 -18.25
CA ASP A 86 20.95 8.46 -19.22
C ASP A 86 19.75 7.84 -19.97
N ARG A 87 18.77 8.68 -20.36
CA ARG A 87 18.01 8.38 -21.60
C ARG A 87 18.87 8.67 -22.84
N LYS A 88 19.92 7.86 -23.04
CA LYS A 88 20.34 7.57 -24.42
C LYS A 88 19.25 6.69 -25.00
N GLN A 89 18.49 7.30 -25.90
CA GLN A 89 17.47 6.68 -26.74
C GLN A 89 17.99 5.41 -27.42
N GLU A 90 17.74 4.24 -26.82
CA GLU A 90 17.63 2.99 -27.57
C GLU A 90 16.15 2.80 -27.92
N THR A 91 15.72 3.39 -29.03
CA THR A 91 14.31 3.45 -29.47
C THR A 91 13.78 2.13 -30.05
N ASN A 92 14.43 0.99 -29.80
CA ASN A 92 14.15 -0.27 -30.50
C ASN A 92 14.03 -1.50 -29.61
N SER A 93 14.13 -1.37 -28.28
CA SER A 93 13.88 -2.48 -27.36
C SER A 93 12.42 -2.43 -26.89
N PRO A 94 11.69 -3.57 -26.90
CA PRO A 94 10.32 -3.61 -26.43
C PRO A 94 10.25 -3.16 -24.96
N GLN A 95 9.30 -2.28 -24.66
CA GLN A 95 9.23 -1.65 -23.35
C GLN A 95 8.28 -2.42 -22.44
N LEU A 96 8.84 -3.05 -21.40
CA LEU A 96 8.04 -3.67 -20.36
C LEU A 96 7.37 -2.60 -19.49
N PHE A 97 6.12 -2.84 -19.11
CA PHE A 97 5.46 -2.10 -18.04
C PHE A 97 4.51 -2.98 -17.23
N ILE A 98 4.34 -2.61 -15.97
CA ILE A 98 3.44 -3.27 -15.02
C ILE A 98 2.12 -2.50 -14.99
N ARG A 99 1.00 -3.22 -15.07
CA ARG A 99 -0.35 -2.69 -14.77
C ARG A 99 -0.97 -3.48 -13.63
N ILE A 100 -1.26 -2.82 -12.52
CA ILE A 100 -1.97 -3.39 -11.38
C ILE A 100 -3.42 -2.94 -11.43
N VAL A 101 -4.35 -3.90 -11.45
CA VAL A 101 -5.79 -3.62 -11.45
C VAL A 101 -6.37 -4.04 -10.10
N LEU A 102 -6.59 -3.08 -9.20
CA LEU A 102 -6.90 -3.33 -7.79
C LEU A 102 -8.20 -4.12 -7.60
N SER A 103 -9.29 -3.73 -8.27
CA SER A 103 -10.58 -4.43 -8.23
C SER A 103 -10.53 -5.87 -8.75
N LEU A 104 -9.60 -6.18 -9.67
CA LEU A 104 -9.38 -7.54 -10.16
C LEU A 104 -8.36 -8.30 -9.33
N ARG A 105 -7.59 -7.59 -8.48
CA ARG A 105 -6.48 -8.11 -7.69
C ARG A 105 -5.48 -8.84 -8.59
N ARG A 106 -5.16 -8.20 -9.71
CA ARG A 106 -4.21 -8.69 -10.72
C ARG A 106 -3.07 -7.72 -10.93
N LEU A 107 -1.87 -8.27 -11.09
CA LEU A 107 -0.73 -7.60 -11.68
C LEU A 107 -0.51 -8.19 -13.07
N LEU A 108 -0.57 -7.33 -14.08
CA LEU A 108 -0.39 -7.65 -15.48
C LEU A 108 0.98 -7.11 -15.92
N LEU A 109 1.76 -7.93 -16.61
CA LEU A 109 2.99 -7.50 -17.24
C LEU A 109 2.75 -7.41 -18.73
N PHE A 110 3.04 -6.25 -19.30
CA PHE A 110 2.96 -5.98 -20.72
C PHE A 110 4.35 -5.83 -21.31
N GLU A 111 4.53 -6.32 -22.52
CA GLU A 111 5.67 -6.04 -23.40
C GLU A 111 5.11 -5.28 -24.61
N ASP A 112 5.39 -3.99 -24.68
CA ASP A 112 4.64 -3.06 -25.52
C ASP A 112 3.13 -3.20 -25.25
N ASP A 113 2.31 -3.48 -26.26
CA ASP A 113 0.86 -3.67 -26.08
C ASP A 113 0.44 -5.12 -25.80
N ASN A 114 1.39 -6.06 -25.73
CA ASN A 114 1.10 -7.48 -25.55
C ASN A 114 1.11 -7.86 -24.07
N LEU A 115 0.01 -8.46 -23.59
CA LEU A 115 -0.02 -9.07 -22.27
C LEU A 115 0.86 -10.32 -22.26
N VAL A 116 1.93 -10.29 -21.47
CA VAL A 116 2.94 -11.36 -21.41
C VAL A 116 2.95 -12.12 -20.08
N ALA A 117 2.31 -11.59 -19.03
CA ALA A 117 2.01 -12.34 -17.81
C ALA A 117 0.84 -11.74 -17.03
N ASN A 118 0.16 -12.57 -16.23
CA ASN A 118 -0.98 -12.18 -15.40
C ASN A 118 -0.92 -12.92 -14.05
N TYR A 119 -0.64 -12.18 -12.98
CA TYR A 119 -0.44 -12.72 -11.65
C TYR A 119 -1.59 -12.33 -10.71
N PRO A 120 -2.11 -13.27 -9.91
CA PRO A 120 -2.96 -12.92 -8.77
C PRO A 120 -2.11 -12.21 -7.71
N VAL A 121 -2.69 -11.20 -7.05
CA VAL A 121 -2.00 -10.43 -5.99
C VAL A 121 -2.89 -10.20 -4.78
N ALA A 122 -2.28 -9.94 -3.62
CA ALA A 122 -2.95 -9.26 -2.52
C ALA A 122 -2.63 -7.77 -2.57
N ILE A 123 -3.57 -6.93 -2.13
CA ILE A 123 -3.41 -5.46 -2.16
C ILE A 123 -3.65 -4.85 -0.77
N GLY A 124 -3.46 -3.54 -0.67
CA GLY A 124 -3.73 -2.77 0.53
C GLY A 124 -5.20 -2.85 0.97
N LYS A 125 -5.42 -3.00 2.27
CA LYS A 125 -6.75 -2.90 2.91
C LYS A 125 -7.26 -1.45 2.88
N PRO A 126 -8.56 -1.18 3.12
CA PRO A 126 -9.13 0.17 3.02
C PRO A 126 -8.41 1.24 3.86
N THR A 127 -7.92 0.86 5.04
CA THR A 127 -7.22 1.77 5.96
C THR A 127 -5.78 2.07 5.55
N THR A 128 -5.18 1.24 4.69
CA THR A 128 -3.81 1.38 4.17
C THR A 128 -3.81 0.93 2.70
N PRO A 129 -4.50 1.69 1.82
CA PRO A 129 -4.79 1.25 0.46
C PRO A 129 -3.53 1.28 -0.40
N THR A 130 -3.46 0.43 -1.42
CA THR A 130 -2.46 0.57 -2.47
C THR A 130 -2.77 1.83 -3.29
N PRO A 131 -1.80 2.74 -3.49
CA PRO A 131 -2.08 4.02 -4.17
C PRO A 131 -2.30 3.79 -5.67
N ALA A 132 -3.42 4.30 -6.19
CA ALA A 132 -3.67 4.39 -7.63
C ALA A 132 -2.85 5.54 -8.25
N GLY A 133 -2.44 5.40 -9.51
CA GLY A 133 -1.66 6.40 -10.24
C GLY A 133 -0.60 5.78 -11.14
N GLU A 134 0.24 6.64 -11.71
CA GLU A 134 1.41 6.24 -12.50
C GLU A 134 2.69 6.40 -11.69
N PHE A 135 3.52 5.37 -11.72
CA PHE A 135 4.75 5.25 -10.96
C PHE A 135 5.83 4.57 -11.80
N MET A 136 6.99 4.37 -11.19
CA MET A 136 8.08 3.54 -11.73
C MET A 136 8.65 2.70 -10.61
N ILE A 137 9.31 1.59 -10.94
CA ILE A 137 10.16 0.87 -9.99
C ILE A 137 11.34 1.77 -9.64
N ILE A 138 11.52 2.09 -8.36
CA ILE A 138 12.56 3.02 -7.87
C ILE A 138 13.60 2.34 -6.98
N ASP A 139 13.37 1.08 -6.62
CA ASP A 139 14.30 0.26 -5.87
C ASP A 139 13.96 -1.22 -6.06
N LYS A 140 14.95 -2.10 -5.92
CA LYS A 140 14.82 -3.56 -6.03
C LYS A 140 15.77 -4.23 -5.04
N LEU A 141 15.22 -5.14 -4.23
CA LEU A 141 15.99 -5.92 -3.28
C LEU A 141 15.76 -7.42 -3.45
N LEU A 142 16.88 -8.16 -3.46
CA LEU A 142 16.92 -9.61 -3.40
C LEU A 142 16.85 -10.07 -1.94
N ASN A 143 15.97 -11.02 -1.64
CA ASN A 143 15.85 -11.69 -0.35
C ASN A 143 15.65 -10.76 0.87
N PRO A 144 14.58 -9.95 0.93
CA PRO A 144 14.25 -9.13 2.10
C PRO A 144 13.84 -9.95 3.34
N GLY A 145 13.27 -11.15 3.14
CA GLY A 145 12.83 -12.05 4.20
C GLY A 145 11.48 -11.68 4.83
N GLY A 146 11.05 -12.48 5.81
CA GLY A 146 9.83 -12.28 6.60
C GLY A 146 8.58 -12.08 5.74
N VAL A 147 7.74 -11.10 6.12
CA VAL A 147 6.53 -10.72 5.38
C VAL A 147 6.77 -10.28 3.94
N PHE A 148 8.01 -9.91 3.58
CA PHE A 148 8.36 -9.48 2.22
C PHE A 148 8.70 -10.65 1.28
N GLY A 149 8.96 -11.85 1.81
CA GLY A 149 9.31 -13.01 1.01
C GLY A 149 10.68 -12.88 0.32
N THR A 150 10.77 -13.33 -0.93
CA THR A 150 12.06 -13.55 -1.62
C THR A 150 12.53 -12.39 -2.50
N ARG A 151 11.64 -11.47 -2.89
CA ARG A 151 11.95 -10.28 -3.69
C ARG A 151 11.09 -9.11 -3.23
N TRP A 152 11.63 -7.91 -3.36
CA TRP A 152 10.89 -6.68 -3.10
C TRP A 152 11.29 -5.60 -4.10
N MET A 153 10.32 -4.81 -4.55
CA MET A 153 10.53 -3.72 -5.50
C MET A 153 9.68 -2.51 -5.09
N ALA A 154 10.29 -1.40 -4.68
CA ALA A 154 9.53 -0.17 -4.39
C ALA A 154 9.06 0.50 -5.67
N PHE A 155 7.87 1.09 -5.60
CA PHE A 155 7.35 1.97 -6.65
C PHE A 155 6.88 3.35 -6.15
N THR A 156 7.11 3.68 -4.86
CA THR A 156 6.78 5.01 -4.29
C THR A 156 7.81 5.45 -3.26
N GLU A 157 7.93 6.76 -3.01
CA GLU A 157 8.84 7.30 -1.98
C GLU A 157 8.51 6.82 -0.56
N ARG A 158 7.22 6.55 -0.27
CA ARG A 158 6.78 5.93 1.00
C ARG A 158 7.04 4.42 1.06
N ARG A 159 7.68 3.85 0.02
CA ARG A 159 8.10 2.45 -0.09
C ARG A 159 6.96 1.43 -0.14
N HIS A 160 5.82 1.81 -0.74
CA HIS A 160 4.90 0.81 -1.28
C HIS A 160 5.68 -0.10 -2.24
N GLY A 161 5.63 -1.39 -1.97
CA GLY A 161 6.42 -2.38 -2.70
C GLY A 161 5.56 -3.43 -3.38
N ILE A 162 6.05 -3.94 -4.51
CA ILE A 162 5.64 -5.22 -5.08
C ILE A 162 6.60 -6.26 -4.51
N HIS A 163 6.09 -7.23 -3.76
CA HIS A 163 6.95 -8.18 -3.05
C HIS A 163 6.32 -9.56 -2.91
N GLY A 164 7.15 -10.55 -2.55
CA GLY A 164 6.71 -11.90 -2.23
C GLY A 164 5.91 -11.96 -0.93
N THR A 165 5.64 -13.13 -0.38
CA THR A 165 5.02 -13.22 0.94
C THR A 165 5.30 -14.56 1.62
N ASN A 166 5.30 -14.56 2.96
CA ASN A 166 5.28 -15.76 3.78
C ASN A 166 3.84 -16.23 4.11
N GLN A 167 2.81 -15.54 3.60
CA GLN A 167 1.40 -15.86 3.82
C GLN A 167 0.68 -16.01 2.46
N PRO A 168 0.98 -17.07 1.68
CA PRO A 168 0.44 -17.24 0.32
C PRO A 168 -1.09 -17.27 0.26
N ASP A 169 -1.76 -17.70 1.34
CA ASP A 169 -3.23 -17.74 1.42
C ASP A 169 -3.88 -16.35 1.38
N CYS A 170 -3.11 -15.27 1.57
CA CYS A 170 -3.62 -13.91 1.47
C CYS A 170 -3.75 -13.40 0.03
N ILE A 171 -3.17 -14.10 -0.95
CA ILE A 171 -3.23 -13.71 -2.36
C ILE A 171 -4.68 -13.79 -2.85
N GLY A 172 -5.15 -12.71 -3.49
CA GLY A 172 -6.56 -12.56 -3.87
C GLY A 172 -7.42 -11.80 -2.86
N TYR A 173 -6.82 -11.22 -1.80
CA TYR A 173 -7.52 -10.40 -0.81
C TYR A 173 -6.90 -8.99 -0.65
N ALA A 174 -7.67 -8.07 -0.05
CA ALA A 174 -7.21 -6.74 0.33
C ALA A 174 -6.83 -6.71 1.82
N VAL A 175 -5.58 -7.03 2.12
CA VAL A 175 -5.11 -7.27 3.51
C VAL A 175 -3.81 -6.55 3.87
N SER A 176 -3.05 -6.07 2.88
CA SER A 176 -1.71 -5.57 3.11
C SER A 176 -1.73 -4.15 3.71
N ASN A 177 -0.55 -3.68 4.12
CA ASN A 177 -0.35 -2.32 4.62
C ASN A 177 -0.10 -1.27 3.51
N GLY A 178 -0.50 -1.60 2.28
CA GLY A 178 -0.38 -0.77 1.08
C GLY A 178 0.41 -1.45 -0.05
N CYS A 179 1.27 -2.41 0.28
CA CYS A 179 2.05 -3.18 -0.69
C CYS A 179 1.21 -4.11 -1.57
N VAL A 180 1.76 -4.48 -2.72
CA VAL A 180 1.22 -5.54 -3.57
C VAL A 180 1.98 -6.82 -3.28
N ARG A 181 1.29 -7.81 -2.71
CA ARG A 181 1.89 -9.13 -2.40
C ARG A 181 1.67 -10.09 -3.55
N MET A 182 2.67 -10.89 -3.83
CA MET A 182 2.68 -11.93 -4.85
C MET A 182 3.11 -13.26 -4.23
N PHE A 183 2.77 -14.37 -4.87
CA PHE A 183 3.46 -15.63 -4.62
C PHE A 183 4.97 -15.46 -4.87
N ASN A 184 5.81 -16.14 -4.09
CA ASN A 184 7.26 -15.97 -4.18
C ASN A 184 7.79 -16.32 -5.58
N GLU A 185 7.25 -17.39 -6.17
CA GLU A 185 7.62 -17.83 -7.52
C GLU A 185 7.25 -16.78 -8.58
N ASN A 186 6.12 -16.10 -8.41
CA ASN A 186 5.68 -15.07 -9.35
C ASN A 186 6.46 -13.76 -9.20
N VAL A 187 6.81 -13.36 -7.98
CA VAL A 187 7.63 -12.15 -7.80
C VAL A 187 9.06 -12.39 -8.28
N GLU A 188 9.59 -13.62 -8.17
CA GLU A 188 10.89 -13.98 -8.72
C GLU A 188 10.92 -13.84 -10.23
N GLU A 189 9.93 -14.39 -10.93
CA GLU A 189 9.77 -14.21 -12.38
C GLU A 189 9.66 -12.73 -12.75
N LEU A 190 8.78 -11.97 -12.09
CA LEU A 190 8.60 -10.55 -12.36
C LEU A 190 9.90 -9.78 -12.13
N PHE A 191 10.58 -10.05 -11.02
CA PHE A 191 11.80 -9.36 -10.62
C PHE A 191 12.91 -9.53 -11.66
N ASP A 192 13.06 -10.70 -12.26
CA ASP A 192 14.10 -10.94 -13.27
C ASP A 192 13.77 -10.25 -14.61
N ARG A 193 12.50 -9.97 -14.87
CA ARG A 193 12.03 -9.34 -16.12
C ARG A 193 12.05 -7.81 -16.09
N VAL A 194 11.82 -7.20 -14.93
CA VAL A 194 11.70 -5.73 -14.82
C VAL A 194 12.93 -5.08 -14.21
N SER A 195 13.26 -3.87 -14.64
CA SER A 195 14.37 -3.06 -14.11
C SER A 195 13.88 -1.89 -13.28
N VAL A 196 14.76 -1.30 -12.46
CA VAL A 196 14.53 0.07 -11.95
C VAL A 196 14.26 1.00 -13.15
N GLY A 197 13.25 1.86 -13.03
CA GLY A 197 12.70 2.69 -14.11
C GLY A 197 11.54 2.05 -14.89
N THR A 198 11.23 0.75 -14.68
CA THR A 198 10.05 0.12 -15.31
C THR A 198 8.78 0.82 -14.84
N ARG A 199 7.92 1.24 -15.77
CA ARG A 199 6.66 1.93 -15.47
C ARG A 199 5.70 0.99 -14.74
N VAL A 200 5.04 1.53 -13.72
CA VAL A 200 4.01 0.85 -12.92
C VAL A 200 2.75 1.70 -12.95
N ILE A 201 1.68 1.18 -13.53
CA ILE A 201 0.37 1.83 -13.58
C ILE A 201 -0.53 1.10 -12.59
N VAL A 202 -1.06 1.81 -11.61
CA VAL A 202 -2.02 1.25 -10.65
C VAL A 202 -3.40 1.84 -10.92
N GLU A 203 -4.30 0.99 -11.40
CA GLU A 203 -5.69 1.31 -11.73
C GLU A 203 -6.61 0.72 -10.66
N THR A 204 -7.64 1.46 -10.26
CA THR A 204 -8.68 0.94 -9.38
C THR A 204 -9.47 -0.19 -10.06
N GLY A 205 -9.69 -0.10 -11.37
CA GLY A 205 -10.48 -1.04 -12.16
C GLY A 205 -11.03 -0.42 -13.43
N ALA A 206 -11.63 -1.24 -14.30
CA ALA A 206 -12.55 -0.70 -15.29
C ALA A 206 -13.72 -0.06 -14.53
N VAL A 207 -13.83 1.26 -14.61
CA VAL A 207 -14.97 2.01 -14.09
C VAL A 207 -16.20 1.56 -14.87
N ILE A 208 -16.88 0.53 -14.37
CA ILE A 208 -18.21 0.20 -14.86
C ILE A 208 -19.12 1.20 -14.17
N PRO A 209 -19.82 2.08 -14.92
CA PRO A 209 -20.76 3.01 -14.32
C PRO A 209 -21.72 2.27 -13.38
N PRO A 210 -22.07 2.85 -12.21
CA PRO A 210 -22.98 2.19 -11.28
C PRO A 210 -24.29 1.82 -11.99
N GLY A 211 -24.50 0.53 -12.24
CA GLY A 211 -25.59 0.06 -13.07
C GLY A 211 -25.90 -1.41 -12.84
N GLY A 212 -27.18 -1.70 -12.63
CA GLY A 212 -27.69 -3.05 -12.40
C GLY A 212 -27.42 -3.60 -11.00
N ASP A 213 -27.60 -4.91 -10.91
CA ASP A 213 -27.38 -5.73 -9.73
C ASP A 213 -26.04 -6.46 -9.84
N TYR A 214 -25.36 -6.62 -8.72
CA TYR A 214 -24.12 -7.39 -8.62
C TYR A 214 -24.29 -8.56 -7.66
N VAL A 215 -23.96 -9.76 -8.13
CA VAL A 215 -23.90 -10.95 -7.29
C VAL A 215 -22.52 -11.01 -6.65
N VAL A 216 -22.45 -10.89 -5.33
CA VAL A 216 -21.22 -10.96 -4.54
C VAL A 216 -20.49 -12.28 -4.82
N GLN A 217 -19.21 -12.19 -5.19
CA GLN A 217 -18.36 -13.33 -5.49
C GLN A 217 -17.53 -13.73 -4.27
N PRO A 218 -17.04 -14.99 -4.19
CA PRO A 218 -16.07 -15.37 -3.17
C PRO A 218 -14.85 -14.44 -3.15
N GLY A 219 -14.51 -13.93 -1.95
CA GLY A 219 -13.41 -12.99 -1.75
C GLY A 219 -13.75 -11.52 -1.98
N ASP A 220 -14.99 -11.19 -2.35
CA ASP A 220 -15.44 -9.80 -2.41
C ASP A 220 -15.58 -9.19 -1.02
N THR A 221 -15.30 -7.89 -0.95
CA THR A 221 -15.64 -7.00 0.16
C THR A 221 -16.37 -5.80 -0.42
N LEU A 222 -17.15 -5.06 0.39
CA LEU A 222 -17.77 -3.83 -0.09
C LEU A 222 -16.73 -2.82 -0.62
N TYR A 223 -15.52 -2.82 -0.07
CA TYR A 223 -14.43 -1.99 -0.58
C TYR A 223 -14.03 -2.36 -2.00
N LEU A 224 -13.83 -3.64 -2.30
CA LEU A 224 -13.42 -4.11 -3.62
C LEU A 224 -14.52 -3.88 -4.66
N ILE A 225 -15.78 -4.06 -4.25
CA ILE A 225 -16.95 -3.75 -5.07
C ILE A 225 -17.03 -2.23 -5.32
N ALA A 226 -16.81 -1.42 -4.29
CA ALA A 226 -16.80 0.04 -4.42
C ALA A 226 -15.74 0.53 -5.40
N LEU A 227 -14.51 0.00 -5.31
CA LEU A 227 -13.44 0.26 -6.26
C LEU A 227 -13.81 -0.13 -7.70
N ARG A 228 -14.51 -1.25 -7.87
CA ARG A 228 -14.91 -1.78 -9.18
C ARG A 228 -15.94 -0.90 -9.89
N PHE A 229 -16.90 -0.37 -9.15
CA PHE A 229 -18.03 0.40 -9.68
C PHE A 229 -17.88 1.91 -9.49
N ASP A 230 -16.66 2.37 -9.17
CA ASP A 230 -16.34 3.78 -8.93
C ASP A 230 -17.33 4.45 -7.97
N THR A 231 -17.50 3.82 -6.81
CA THR A 231 -18.41 4.28 -5.75
C THR A 231 -17.72 4.19 -4.38
N THR A 232 -18.46 4.44 -3.30
CA THR A 232 -17.97 4.30 -1.93
C THR A 232 -18.67 3.16 -1.20
N VAL A 233 -18.01 2.59 -0.19
CA VAL A 233 -18.63 1.61 0.72
C VAL A 233 -19.91 2.19 1.32
N GLU A 234 -19.88 3.46 1.74
CA GLU A 234 -21.05 4.17 2.27
C GLU A 234 -22.20 4.26 1.26
N ALA A 235 -21.91 4.65 0.02
CA ALA A 235 -22.94 4.74 -1.03
C ALA A 235 -23.56 3.36 -1.33
N LEU A 236 -22.74 2.30 -1.37
CA LEU A 236 -23.21 0.92 -1.52
C LEU A 236 -24.06 0.47 -0.33
N MET A 237 -23.63 0.73 0.90
CA MET A 237 -24.40 0.37 2.10
C MET A 237 -25.74 1.09 2.13
N ARG A 238 -25.76 2.39 1.80
CA ARG A 238 -26.96 3.22 1.77
C ARG A 238 -27.98 2.70 0.77
N VAL A 239 -27.59 2.43 -0.48
CA VAL A 239 -28.55 1.95 -1.50
C VAL A 239 -29.06 0.54 -1.19
N ASN A 240 -28.24 -0.28 -0.51
CA ASN A 240 -28.59 -1.65 -0.13
C ASN A 240 -29.19 -1.78 1.28
N ASN A 241 -29.42 -0.67 2.00
CA ASN A 241 -29.88 -0.65 3.40
C ASN A 241 -29.04 -1.54 4.34
N LEU A 242 -27.72 -1.60 4.11
CA LEU A 242 -26.81 -2.39 4.94
C LEU A 242 -26.44 -1.61 6.20
N THR A 243 -26.45 -2.27 7.35
CA THR A 243 -26.02 -1.70 8.64
C THR A 243 -24.56 -2.00 8.97
N SER A 244 -23.90 -2.85 8.19
CA SER A 244 -22.48 -3.23 8.32
C SER A 244 -21.86 -3.48 6.94
N ASP A 245 -20.54 -3.57 6.89
CA ASP A 245 -19.77 -3.88 5.67
C ASP A 245 -19.67 -5.38 5.35
N LEU A 246 -20.21 -6.24 6.23
CA LEU A 246 -20.29 -7.68 6.02
C LEU A 246 -21.23 -8.03 4.87
N ILE A 247 -20.72 -8.79 3.90
CA ILE A 247 -21.45 -9.34 2.76
C ILE A 247 -21.11 -10.82 2.58
N PHE A 248 -21.99 -11.56 1.92
CA PHE A 248 -21.82 -13.00 1.69
C PHE A 248 -21.81 -13.35 0.19
N PRO A 249 -21.01 -14.34 -0.25
CA PRO A 249 -21.08 -14.84 -1.62
C PRO A 249 -22.51 -15.24 -2.01
N GLY A 250 -22.94 -14.83 -3.20
CA GLY A 250 -24.31 -15.01 -3.69
C GLY A 250 -25.30 -13.91 -3.27
N GLN A 251 -24.94 -13.02 -2.33
CA GLN A 251 -25.74 -11.86 -2.00
C GLN A 251 -25.86 -10.93 -3.23
N ILE A 252 -27.04 -10.39 -3.47
CA ILE A 252 -27.28 -9.44 -4.56
C ILE A 252 -27.20 -8.03 -3.99
N LEU A 253 -26.32 -7.19 -4.56
CA LEU A 253 -26.20 -5.77 -4.25
C LEU A 253 -26.73 -4.94 -5.42
N GLN A 254 -27.59 -3.97 -5.12
CA GLN A 254 -27.92 -2.88 -6.03
C GLN A 254 -26.69 -1.98 -6.17
N ILE A 255 -26.20 -1.83 -7.40
CA ILE A 255 -25.12 -0.91 -7.74
C ILE A 255 -25.69 0.35 -8.37
N ALA A 256 -26.78 0.22 -9.13
CA ALA A 256 -27.52 1.37 -9.65
C ALA A 256 -27.93 2.32 -8.50
N GLY A 257 -27.58 3.60 -8.62
CA GLY A 257 -27.88 4.60 -7.59
C GLY A 257 -26.86 4.68 -6.45
N ALA A 258 -25.83 3.82 -6.42
CA ALA A 258 -24.63 4.00 -5.62
C ALA A 258 -23.75 5.10 -6.22
N VAL A 259 -24.30 6.31 -6.35
CA VAL A 259 -23.53 7.48 -6.75
C VAL A 259 -22.71 7.92 -5.52
N PRO A 260 -21.38 8.05 -5.65
CA PRO A 260 -20.59 8.69 -4.61
C PRO A 260 -21.23 10.05 -4.28
N PRO A 261 -21.31 10.47 -3.01
CA PRO A 261 -21.80 11.81 -2.71
C PRO A 261 -21.00 12.86 -3.52
N SER A 262 -21.70 13.64 -4.34
CA SER A 262 -21.14 14.78 -5.10
C SER A 262 -20.50 15.83 -4.17
N PRO A 263 -19.66 16.71 -4.72
CA PRO A 263 -18.21 16.60 -4.63
C PRO A 263 -17.71 16.55 -3.18
N ILE A 264 -16.54 15.92 -3.00
CA ILE A 264 -15.70 16.07 -1.81
C ILE A 264 -15.73 17.53 -1.35
N GLN A 265 -16.28 17.79 -0.16
CA GLN A 265 -16.19 19.11 0.43
C GLN A 265 -14.78 19.28 0.98
N PHE A 266 -14.10 20.34 0.60
CA PHE A 266 -12.79 20.63 1.16
C PHE A 266 -12.94 21.57 2.35
N LEU A 267 -12.48 21.13 3.51
CA LEU A 267 -12.29 21.98 4.67
C LEU A 267 -10.84 22.48 4.66
N THR A 268 -10.65 23.80 4.71
CA THR A 268 -9.31 24.37 4.92
C THR A 268 -8.98 24.39 6.41
N ILE A 269 -7.90 23.73 6.81
CA ILE A 269 -7.39 23.76 8.19
C ILE A 269 -5.97 24.30 8.25
N SER A 270 -5.54 24.76 9.42
CA SER A 270 -4.13 25.01 9.73
C SER A 270 -3.58 23.88 10.59
N VAL A 271 -2.47 23.29 10.18
CA VAL A 271 -1.80 22.20 10.88
C VAL A 271 -1.34 22.67 12.26
N SER A 272 -1.76 21.98 13.30
CA SER A 272 -1.36 22.25 14.68
C SER A 272 -0.11 21.45 15.05
N PRO A 273 0.68 21.88 16.07
CA PRO A 273 1.75 21.05 16.61
C PRO A 273 1.23 19.66 17.03
N GLY A 274 1.83 18.61 16.48
CA GLY A 274 1.44 17.22 16.73
C GLY A 274 0.41 16.65 15.76
N ASP A 275 -0.14 17.44 14.85
CA ASP A 275 -0.94 16.90 13.74
C ASP A 275 -0.03 16.09 12.79
N THR A 276 -0.57 14.99 12.29
CA THR A 276 -0.03 14.22 11.16
C THR A 276 -1.14 14.08 10.14
N LEU A 277 -0.82 13.86 8.85
CA LEU A 277 -1.86 13.61 7.85
C LEU A 277 -2.77 12.44 8.24
N PHE A 278 -2.25 11.46 9.00
CA PHE A 278 -3.02 10.36 9.55
C PHE A 278 -4.06 10.81 10.57
N PHE A 279 -3.67 11.59 11.58
CA PHE A 279 -4.61 12.09 12.59
C PHE A 279 -5.65 13.03 11.98
N LEU A 280 -5.25 13.78 10.95
CA LEU A 280 -6.18 14.60 10.18
C LEU A 280 -7.15 13.74 9.36
N ALA A 281 -6.65 12.72 8.67
CA ALA A 281 -7.48 11.77 7.93
C ALA A 281 -8.53 11.12 8.85
N GLN A 282 -8.12 10.65 10.02
CA GLN A 282 -9.01 10.06 11.00
C GLN A 282 -10.02 11.09 11.54
N ARG A 283 -9.56 12.29 11.91
CA ARG A 283 -10.40 13.36 12.48
C ARG A 283 -11.50 13.79 11.52
N TYR A 284 -11.19 13.87 10.24
CA TYR A 284 -12.09 14.40 9.21
C TYR A 284 -12.73 13.30 8.35
N ASN A 285 -12.68 12.05 8.82
CA ASN A 285 -13.28 10.90 8.15
C ASN A 285 -12.87 10.80 6.67
N THR A 286 -11.57 10.85 6.42
CA THR A 286 -10.97 10.80 5.09
C THR A 286 -9.71 9.94 5.11
N THR A 287 -8.91 9.97 4.04
CA THR A 287 -7.65 9.21 3.95
C THR A 287 -6.45 10.13 3.81
N VAL A 288 -5.28 9.65 4.24
CA VAL A 288 -4.00 10.37 4.07
C VAL A 288 -3.78 10.69 2.60
N GLU A 289 -3.94 9.70 1.71
CA GLU A 289 -3.81 9.88 0.27
C GLU A 289 -4.80 10.89 -0.31
N ALA A 290 -6.04 10.95 0.19
CA ALA A 290 -6.99 11.97 -0.24
C ALA A 290 -6.52 13.37 0.16
N ILE A 291 -6.04 13.55 1.39
CA ILE A 291 -5.48 14.83 1.83
C ILE A 291 -4.23 15.18 1.01
N MET A 292 -3.31 14.24 0.79
CA MET A 292 -2.11 14.48 -0.01
C MET A 292 -2.44 14.91 -1.44
N ARG A 293 -3.36 14.20 -2.10
CA ARG A 293 -3.83 14.56 -3.45
C ARG A 293 -4.52 15.92 -3.49
N ALA A 294 -5.29 16.27 -2.47
CA ALA A 294 -5.97 17.56 -2.37
C ALA A 294 -5.01 18.75 -2.23
N ASN A 295 -3.76 18.50 -1.82
CA ASN A 295 -2.78 19.52 -1.47
C ASN A 295 -1.48 19.42 -2.28
N ASP A 296 -1.48 18.63 -3.35
CA ASP A 296 -0.29 18.33 -4.17
C ASP A 296 0.93 17.92 -3.33
N LEU A 297 0.70 17.23 -2.21
CA LEU A 297 1.76 16.74 -1.34
C LEU A 297 2.37 15.46 -1.92
N ASN A 298 3.68 15.50 -2.14
CA ASN A 298 4.46 14.33 -2.53
C ASN A 298 4.87 13.46 -1.32
N GLN A 299 4.74 13.99 -0.09
CA GLN A 299 5.12 13.33 1.16
C GLN A 299 4.08 13.59 2.25
N ASP A 300 4.03 12.74 3.28
CA ASP A 300 3.10 12.86 4.40
C ASP A 300 3.60 13.80 5.52
N ILE A 301 4.73 14.46 5.28
CA ILE A 301 5.31 15.46 6.18
C ILE A 301 4.52 16.76 6.06
N ILE A 302 4.05 17.25 7.20
CA ILE A 302 3.36 18.52 7.33
C ILE A 302 3.98 19.32 8.48
N TYR A 303 3.94 20.64 8.36
CA TYR A 303 4.53 21.54 9.35
C TYR A 303 3.46 22.33 10.09
N PRO A 304 3.62 22.60 11.40
CA PRO A 304 2.73 23.49 12.12
C PRO A 304 2.57 24.84 11.40
N GLY A 305 1.33 25.28 11.22
CA GLY A 305 0.96 26.47 10.47
C GLY A 305 0.72 26.25 8.97
N GLN A 306 1.06 25.07 8.42
CA GLN A 306 0.75 24.72 7.04
C GLN A 306 -0.77 24.67 6.84
N ILE A 307 -1.26 25.23 5.74
CA ILE A 307 -2.68 25.18 5.40
C ILE A 307 -2.94 23.95 4.53
N LEU A 308 -3.93 23.15 4.91
CA LEU A 308 -4.34 21.95 4.17
C LEU A 308 -5.82 21.99 3.78
N LEU A 309 -6.11 21.60 2.55
CA LEU A 309 -7.42 21.21 2.04
C LEU A 309 -7.71 19.78 2.47
N ILE A 310 -8.65 19.61 3.40
CA ILE A 310 -9.05 18.31 3.89
C ILE A 310 -10.32 17.88 3.15
N PRO A 311 -10.25 16.83 2.32
CA PRO A 311 -11.41 16.26 1.66
C PRO A 311 -12.31 15.57 2.68
N ALA A 312 -13.44 16.15 3.04
CA ALA A 312 -14.44 15.56 3.92
C ALA A 312 -15.56 14.90 3.08
N THR A 313 -15.88 13.65 3.39
CA THR A 313 -17.14 13.03 2.97
C THR A 313 -18.22 13.52 3.92
N GLY A 314 -19.17 14.29 3.40
CA GLY A 314 -20.07 15.14 4.18
C GLY A 314 -20.85 14.40 5.27
N VAL A 315 -20.51 14.71 6.52
CA VAL A 315 -21.46 14.85 7.63
C VAL A 315 -20.96 16.05 8.46
N LEU A 316 -21.64 17.19 8.35
CA LEU A 316 -21.63 18.23 9.39
C LEU A 316 -22.90 18.10 10.21
#